data_AF-A0A832EN21-F1
#
_entry.id   AF-A0A832EN21-F1
#
_cell.length_a   1.000
_cell.length_b   1.000
_cell.length_c   1.000
_cell.angle_alpha   90.00
_cell.angle_beta   90.00
_cell.angle_gamma   90.00
#
_symmetry.space_group_name_H-M   'P 1'
#
loop_
_entity.id
_entity.type
_entity.pdbx_description
1 polymer ?
#
loop_
_entity_poly.entity_id
_entity_poly.type
_entity_poly.pdbx_seq_one_letter_code
_entity_poly.pdbx_strand_id
1 'polypeptide(L)'
;AAHDKAVHGFLLWLKKTGIWPQFIVYDAGDLQRLRDLHGRGLIPFERPWLLFVLGRYSGGRSKPADLEPFLAALAPLDWPWAVCAFGPREAACMERAAGMGGHMRVGFENNLYLPDGAVAPDNAALVRLAAATAREAGRALLGASELRALTMNG
;
A
#
# COMPACT_ATOMS: atom_id res chain seq x y z
N ALA A 1 1.56 -1.11 26.94
CA ALA A 1 1.82 0.01 27.89
C ALA A 1 3.16 0.70 27.62
N ALA A 2 4.32 0.07 27.86
CA ALA A 2 5.63 0.68 27.55
C ALA A 2 5.90 0.75 26.03
N HIS A 3 5.59 -0.32 25.29
CA HIS A 3 5.71 -0.38 23.83
C HIS A 3 4.81 0.67 23.15
N ASP A 4 3.56 0.82 23.57
CA ASP A 4 2.61 1.82 23.06
C ASP A 4 3.14 3.25 23.21
N LYS A 5 3.75 3.56 24.36
CA LYS A 5 4.34 4.89 24.62
C LYS A 5 5.53 5.17 23.71
N ALA A 6 6.39 4.17 23.48
CA ALA A 6 7.52 4.30 22.58
C ALA A 6 7.07 4.49 21.12
N VAL A 7 6.10 3.69 20.65
CA VAL A 7 5.51 3.83 19.32
C VAL A 7 4.86 5.19 19.14
N HIS A 8 4.03 5.62 20.09
CA HIS A 8 3.39 6.93 20.01
C HIS A 8 4.41 8.08 19.99
N GLY A 9 5.44 8.01 20.84
CA GLY A 9 6.52 9.00 20.85
C GLY A 9 7.25 9.09 19.52
N PHE A 10 7.55 7.95 18.90
CA PHE A 10 8.16 7.89 17.56
C PHE A 10 7.25 8.50 16.49
N LEU A 11 5.96 8.13 16.46
CA LEU A 11 5.02 8.66 15.48
C LEU A 11 4.78 10.17 15.64
N LEU A 12 4.77 10.68 16.87
CA LEU A 12 4.71 12.12 17.13
C LEU A 12 5.97 12.83 16.62
N TRP A 13 7.15 12.24 16.78
CA TRP A 13 8.38 12.78 16.24
C TRP A 13 8.34 12.84 14.70
N LEU A 14 7.86 11.78 14.04
CA LEU A 14 7.65 11.78 12.58
C LEU A 14 6.73 12.93 12.15
N LYS A 15 5.57 13.07 12.79
CA LYS A 15 4.62 14.16 12.50
C LYS A 15 5.27 15.54 12.68
N LYS A 16 5.98 15.77 13.78
CA LYS A 16 6.65 17.05 14.09
C LYS A 16 7.77 17.40 13.11
N THR A 17 8.41 16.40 12.51
CA THR A 17 9.51 16.57 11.56
C THR A 17 9.05 16.57 10.10
N GLY A 18 7.75 16.46 9.84
CA GLY A 18 7.21 16.42 8.48
C GLY A 18 7.49 15.10 7.75
N ILE A 19 7.78 14.02 8.49
CA ILE A 19 7.98 12.69 7.92
C ILE A 19 6.64 11.95 7.92
N TRP A 20 6.27 11.45 6.76
CA TRP A 20 5.08 10.64 6.61
C TRP A 20 5.42 9.14 6.57
N PRO A 21 5.01 8.36 7.59
CA PRO A 21 5.07 6.91 7.54
C PRO A 21 4.02 6.29 6.60
N GLN A 22 4.47 5.36 5.77
CA GLN A 22 3.60 4.34 5.17
C GLN A 22 3.58 3.12 6.11
N PHE A 23 2.38 2.76 6.59
CA PHE A 23 2.17 1.62 7.47
C PHE A 23 2.04 0.34 6.63
N ILE A 24 2.98 -0.59 6.80
CA ILE A 24 2.98 -1.87 6.10
C ILE A 24 2.09 -2.84 6.88
N VAL A 25 1.14 -3.47 6.18
CA VAL A 25 0.10 -4.34 6.75
C VAL A 25 0.16 -5.68 6.03
N TYR A 26 0.40 -6.77 6.75
CA TYR A 26 0.61 -8.11 6.17
C TYR A 26 -0.64 -8.98 6.17
N ASP A 27 -1.63 -8.64 6.99
CA ASP A 27 -2.93 -9.28 7.01
C ASP A 27 -4.01 -8.37 7.63
N ALA A 28 -5.25 -8.85 7.65
CA ALA A 28 -6.37 -8.12 8.26
C ALA A 28 -6.21 -7.90 9.77
N GLY A 29 -5.44 -8.73 10.47
CA GLY A 29 -5.16 -8.59 11.90
C GLY A 29 -4.25 -7.40 12.20
N ASP A 30 -3.24 -7.17 11.37
CA ASP A 30 -2.42 -5.96 11.44
C ASP A 30 -3.27 -4.69 11.28
N LEU A 31 -4.23 -4.71 10.34
CA LEU A 31 -5.12 -3.57 10.11
C LEU A 31 -6.05 -3.34 11.30
N GLN A 32 -6.62 -4.39 11.88
CA GLN A 32 -7.42 -4.29 13.10
C GLN A 32 -6.62 -3.68 14.26
N ARG A 33 -5.36 -4.10 14.43
CA ARG A 33 -4.46 -3.51 15.44
C ARG A 33 -4.19 -2.03 15.15
N LEU A 34 -3.93 -1.65 13.91
CA LEU A 34 -3.72 -0.26 13.55
C LEU A 34 -4.97 0.59 13.83
N ARG A 35 -6.18 0.06 13.58
CA ARG A 35 -7.46 0.70 13.92
C ARG A 35 -7.63 0.90 15.43
N ASP A 36 -7.31 -0.10 16.25
CA ASP A 36 -7.32 0.04 17.71
C ASP A 36 -6.37 1.16 18.17
N LEU A 37 -5.13 1.15 17.69
CA LEU A 37 -4.13 2.16 18.04
C LEU A 37 -4.58 3.56 17.61
N HIS A 38 -5.18 3.69 16.43
CA HIS A 38 -5.73 4.95 15.94
C HIS A 38 -6.92 5.40 16.80
N GLY A 39 -7.88 4.52 17.11
CA GLY A 39 -9.02 4.82 17.97
C GLY A 39 -8.63 5.21 19.40
N ARG A 40 -7.49 4.74 19.88
CA ARG A 40 -6.89 5.11 21.17
C ARG A 40 -6.02 6.37 21.11
N GLY A 41 -5.94 7.04 19.95
CA GLY A 41 -5.16 8.27 19.76
C GLY A 41 -3.64 8.07 19.70
N LEU A 42 -3.16 6.83 19.53
CA LEU A 42 -1.72 6.54 19.48
C LEU A 42 -1.12 6.80 18.10
N ILE A 43 -1.93 6.75 17.04
CA ILE A 43 -1.52 7.12 15.69
C ILE A 43 -1.89 8.59 15.45
N PRO A 44 -0.93 9.52 15.37
CA PRO A 44 -1.22 10.95 15.30
C PRO A 44 -1.53 11.44 13.88
N PHE A 45 -1.90 10.56 12.95
CA PHE A 45 -2.19 10.87 11.55
C PHE A 45 -3.68 10.61 11.31
N GLU A 46 -4.43 11.58 10.78
CA GLU A 46 -5.89 11.42 10.63
C GLU A 46 -6.23 10.37 9.58
N ARG A 47 -5.40 10.31 8.52
CA ARG A 47 -5.48 9.31 7.45
C ARG A 47 -4.16 8.56 7.30
N PRO A 48 -3.90 7.51 8.11
CA PRO A 48 -2.72 6.65 7.96
C PRO A 48 -2.61 6.11 6.53
N TRP A 49 -1.44 6.24 5.89
CA TRP A 49 -1.22 5.70 4.56
C TRP A 49 -0.81 4.23 4.66
N LEU A 50 -1.56 3.34 4.01
CA LEU A 50 -1.37 1.90 4.13
C LEU A 50 -0.61 1.33 2.93
N LEU A 51 0.18 0.28 3.17
CA LEU A 51 0.68 -0.64 2.15
C LEU A 51 0.21 -2.05 2.51
N PHE A 52 -0.71 -2.58 1.71
CA PHE A 52 -1.13 -3.98 1.81
C PHE A 52 -0.13 -4.87 1.09
N VAL A 53 0.34 -5.90 1.78
CA VAL A 53 1.29 -6.87 1.25
C VAL A 53 0.55 -8.13 0.85
N LEU A 54 0.46 -8.38 -0.45
CA LEU A 54 -0.06 -9.63 -0.99
C LEU A 54 1.09 -10.60 -1.25
N GLY A 55 0.93 -11.86 -0.84
CA GLY A 55 1.99 -12.86 -0.92
C GLY A 55 3.17 -12.60 0.05
N ARG A 56 4.15 -13.51 0.06
CA ARG A 56 5.33 -13.48 0.94
C ARG A 56 6.51 -14.20 0.29
N TYR A 57 7.73 -13.79 0.64
CA TYR A 57 8.96 -14.50 0.28
C TYR A 57 8.95 -15.99 0.69
N SER A 58 8.31 -16.33 1.82
CA SER A 58 8.34 -17.67 2.41
C SER A 58 7.35 -18.68 1.79
N GLY A 59 6.81 -18.41 0.59
CA GLY A 59 6.07 -19.42 -0.19
C GLY A 59 4.64 -19.06 -0.60
N GLY A 60 4.14 -17.87 -0.27
CA GLY A 60 2.82 -17.39 -0.73
C GLY A 60 2.95 -16.57 -2.01
N ARG A 61 2.50 -17.10 -3.16
CA ARG A 61 2.35 -16.29 -4.38
C ARG A 61 1.07 -15.48 -4.30
N SER A 62 1.15 -14.19 -4.64
CA SER A 62 0.00 -13.28 -4.60
C SER A 62 -1.10 -13.72 -5.56
N LYS A 63 -2.35 -13.49 -5.15
CA LYS A 63 -3.54 -13.55 -5.99
C LYS A 63 -4.32 -12.24 -5.84
N PRO A 64 -5.02 -11.78 -6.88
CA PRO A 64 -5.90 -10.61 -6.78
C PRO A 64 -6.92 -10.72 -5.64
N ALA A 65 -7.42 -11.96 -5.41
CA ALA A 65 -8.38 -12.32 -4.36
C ALA A 65 -7.82 -12.20 -2.92
N ASP A 66 -6.52 -11.96 -2.77
CA ASP A 66 -5.91 -11.77 -1.45
C ASP A 66 -6.12 -10.33 -0.94
N LEU A 67 -6.64 -9.41 -1.76
CA LEU A 67 -6.88 -8.02 -1.41
C LEU A 67 -8.16 -7.83 -0.57
N GLU A 68 -9.16 -8.66 -0.80
CA GLU A 68 -10.50 -8.56 -0.26
C GLU A 68 -10.53 -8.54 1.27
N PRO A 69 -9.77 -9.39 2.00
CA PRO A 69 -9.72 -9.32 3.46
C PRO A 69 -9.23 -7.97 4.00
N PHE A 70 -8.28 -7.32 3.31
CA PHE A 70 -7.79 -5.99 3.70
C PHE A 70 -8.86 -4.93 3.50
N LEU A 71 -9.55 -4.92 2.36
CA LEU A 71 -10.60 -3.94 2.08
C LEU A 71 -11.79 -4.10 3.03
N ALA A 72 -12.18 -5.34 3.33
CA ALA A 72 -13.22 -5.63 4.31
C ALA A 72 -12.84 -5.12 5.72
N ALA A 73 -11.57 -5.31 6.11
CA ALA A 73 -11.06 -4.82 7.39
C ALA A 73 -10.80 -3.31 7.42
N LEU A 74 -10.65 -2.66 6.27
CA LEU A 74 -10.50 -1.20 6.18
C LEU A 74 -11.84 -0.48 6.32
N ALA A 75 -12.90 -1.02 5.71
CA ALA A 75 -14.22 -0.40 5.73
C ALA A 75 -14.72 -0.13 7.18
N PRO A 76 -15.40 1.01 7.41
CA PRO A 76 -15.76 2.07 6.46
C PRO A 76 -14.72 3.22 6.39
N LEU A 77 -13.47 3.00 6.82
CA LEU A 77 -12.46 4.06 6.88
C LEU A 77 -11.98 4.44 5.48
N ASP A 78 -11.83 5.74 5.24
CA ASP A 78 -11.28 6.30 4.00
C ASP A 78 -9.77 6.59 4.13
N TRP A 79 -9.01 5.60 4.59
CA TRP A 79 -7.55 5.73 4.64
C TRP A 79 -6.95 5.40 3.27
N PRO A 80 -6.00 6.21 2.77
CA PRO A 80 -5.37 5.93 1.50
C PRO A 80 -4.50 4.68 1.59
N TRP A 81 -4.53 3.86 0.55
CA TRP A 81 -3.83 2.58 0.55
C TRP A 81 -3.18 2.28 -0.80
N ALA A 82 -2.06 1.57 -0.75
CA ALA A 82 -1.40 0.97 -1.90
C ALA A 82 -1.30 -0.55 -1.71
N VAL A 83 -1.10 -1.27 -2.81
CA VAL A 83 -0.75 -2.71 -2.78
C VAL A 83 0.66 -2.90 -3.30
N CYS A 84 1.42 -3.78 -2.66
CA CYS A 84 2.51 -4.52 -3.29
C CYS A 84 2.14 -6.02 -3.34
N ALA A 85 2.56 -6.70 -4.40
CA ALA A 85 2.22 -8.10 -4.62
C ALA A 85 3.46 -8.88 -5.04
N PHE A 86 3.81 -9.88 -4.23
CA PHE A 86 4.96 -10.73 -4.48
C PHE A 86 4.67 -11.79 -5.56
N GLY A 87 5.58 -11.87 -6.53
CA GLY A 87 5.60 -12.89 -7.58
C GLY A 87 4.94 -12.49 -8.91
N PRO A 88 4.85 -13.43 -9.86
CA PRO A 88 4.53 -13.15 -11.26
C PRO A 88 3.09 -12.67 -11.52
N ARG A 89 2.23 -12.66 -10.49
CA ARG A 89 0.86 -12.15 -10.57
C ARG A 89 0.75 -10.68 -10.14
N GLU A 90 1.86 -9.98 -9.93
CA GLU A 90 1.88 -8.55 -9.54
C GLU A 90 0.95 -7.71 -10.43
N ALA A 91 1.03 -7.86 -11.76
CA ALA A 91 0.20 -7.11 -12.71
C ALA A 91 -1.31 -7.32 -12.48
N ALA A 92 -1.76 -8.56 -12.30
CA ALA A 92 -3.16 -8.87 -12.01
C ALA A 92 -3.62 -8.29 -10.66
N CYS A 93 -2.73 -8.25 -9.66
CA CYS A 93 -3.02 -7.59 -8.38
C CYS A 93 -3.10 -6.06 -8.54
N MET A 94 -2.26 -5.46 -9.38
CA MET A 94 -2.29 -4.03 -9.69
C MET A 94 -3.58 -3.65 -10.42
N GLU A 95 -4.04 -4.45 -11.38
CA GLU A 95 -5.34 -4.27 -12.05
C GLU A 95 -6.50 -4.27 -11.04
N ARG A 96 -6.50 -5.24 -10.12
CA ARG A 96 -7.51 -5.33 -9.06
C ARG A 96 -7.46 -4.14 -8.12
N ALA A 97 -6.27 -3.70 -7.72
CA ALA A 97 -6.09 -2.54 -6.86
C ALA A 97 -6.58 -1.26 -7.55
N ALA A 98 -6.24 -1.06 -8.82
CA ALA A 98 -6.68 0.10 -9.60
C ALA A 98 -8.20 0.13 -9.75
N GLY A 99 -8.85 -1.00 -10.05
CA GLY A 99 -10.31 -1.11 -10.11
C GLY A 99 -11.03 -0.87 -8.78
N MET A 100 -10.32 -1.01 -7.66
CA MET A 100 -10.82 -0.73 -6.31
C MET A 100 -10.42 0.66 -5.78
N GLY A 101 -9.80 1.50 -6.61
CA GLY A 101 -9.39 2.85 -6.25
C GLY A 101 -8.07 2.97 -5.48
N GLY A 102 -7.32 1.88 -5.29
CA GLY A 102 -6.07 1.87 -4.53
C GLY A 102 -4.82 2.19 -5.35
N HIS A 103 -3.74 2.58 -4.68
CA HIS A 103 -2.45 2.86 -5.31
C HIS A 103 -1.61 1.59 -5.52
N MET A 104 -0.51 1.72 -6.25
CA MET A 104 0.29 0.58 -6.73
C MET A 104 1.76 0.78 -6.38
N ARG A 105 2.38 -0.22 -5.77
CA ARG A 105 3.83 -0.29 -5.54
C ARG A 105 4.39 -1.49 -6.31
N VAL A 106 5.12 -1.21 -7.38
CA VAL A 106 5.75 -2.21 -8.25
C VAL A 106 7.27 -2.14 -8.19
N GLY A 107 7.94 -3.23 -8.52
CA GLY A 107 9.39 -3.27 -8.68
C GLY A 107 10.03 -4.61 -8.33
N PHE A 108 11.33 -4.70 -8.55
CA PHE A 108 12.15 -5.91 -8.39
C PHE A 108 12.21 -6.45 -6.97
N GLU A 109 11.88 -5.63 -5.97
CA GLU A 109 11.65 -6.12 -4.61
C GLU A 109 10.49 -7.11 -4.57
N ASN A 110 9.41 -6.87 -5.32
CA ASN A 110 8.22 -7.72 -5.29
C ASN A 110 8.21 -8.77 -6.41
N ASN A 111 8.70 -8.40 -7.61
CA ASN A 111 8.51 -9.18 -8.83
C ASN A 111 9.59 -8.87 -9.88
N LEU A 112 10.03 -9.90 -10.61
CA LEU A 112 11.00 -9.81 -11.69
C LEU A 112 10.39 -10.04 -13.09
N TYR A 113 9.10 -10.35 -13.18
CA TYR A 113 8.48 -10.88 -14.40
C TYR A 113 7.42 -9.94 -14.98
N LEU A 114 7.33 -9.90 -16.31
CA LEU A 114 6.21 -9.34 -17.06
C LEU A 114 5.02 -10.32 -17.07
N PRO A 115 3.80 -9.88 -17.45
CA PRO A 115 2.61 -10.73 -17.46
C PRO A 115 2.70 -11.97 -18.36
N ASP A 116 3.50 -11.89 -19.42
CA ASP A 116 3.79 -13.00 -20.33
C ASP A 116 4.83 -14.00 -19.78
N GLY A 117 5.38 -13.72 -18.60
CA GLY A 117 6.40 -14.53 -17.94
C GLY A 117 7.84 -14.18 -18.31
N ALA A 118 8.07 -13.24 -19.24
CA ALA A 118 9.42 -12.76 -19.54
C ALA A 118 10.01 -12.01 -18.34
N VAL A 119 11.34 -12.02 -18.19
CA VAL A 119 12.00 -11.21 -17.17
C VAL A 119 11.93 -9.75 -17.57
N ALA A 120 11.46 -8.90 -16.66
CA ALA A 120 11.41 -7.46 -16.88
C ALA A 120 12.83 -6.90 -17.00
N PRO A 121 13.13 -6.08 -18.03
CA PRO A 121 14.49 -5.60 -18.27
C PRO A 121 14.96 -4.59 -17.21
N ASP A 122 14.03 -3.86 -16.60
CA ASP A 122 14.28 -2.87 -15.55
C ASP A 122 13.00 -2.63 -14.71
N ASN A 123 13.16 -1.92 -13.58
CA ASN A 123 12.01 -1.46 -12.78
C ASN A 123 11.08 -0.54 -13.60
N ALA A 124 11.63 0.21 -14.55
CA ALA A 124 10.86 1.15 -15.36
C ALA A 124 9.83 0.44 -16.26
N ALA A 125 10.09 -0.80 -16.69
CA ALA A 125 9.16 -1.64 -17.42
C ALA A 125 7.93 -1.99 -16.58
N LEU A 126 8.15 -2.37 -15.32
CA LEU A 126 7.05 -2.63 -14.37
C LEU A 126 6.27 -1.35 -14.06
N VAL A 127 6.96 -0.22 -13.90
CA VAL A 127 6.31 1.09 -13.71
C VAL A 127 5.47 1.50 -14.92
N ARG A 128 5.97 1.32 -16.15
CA ARG A 128 5.21 1.60 -17.39
C ARG A 128 3.95 0.75 -17.48
N LEU A 129 4.05 -0.54 -17.12
CA LEU A 129 2.90 -1.43 -17.07
C LEU A 129 1.87 -0.96 -16.04
N ALA A 130 2.27 -0.70 -14.80
CA ALA A 130 1.36 -0.19 -13.76
C ALA A 130 0.72 1.16 -14.16
N ALA A 131 1.47 2.04 -14.83
CA ALA A 131 0.96 3.30 -15.34
C ALA A 131 -0.08 3.12 -16.45
N ALA A 132 0.09 2.12 -17.34
CA ALA A 132 -0.91 1.75 -18.34
C ALA A 132 -2.18 1.19 -17.67
N THR A 133 -2.02 0.25 -16.73
CA THR A 133 -3.11 -0.32 -15.94
C THR A 133 -3.94 0.75 -15.21
N ALA A 134 -3.29 1.77 -14.62
CA ALA A 134 -4.00 2.89 -13.99
C ALA A 134 -4.89 3.63 -15.00
N ARG A 135 -4.36 3.94 -16.18
CA ARG A 135 -5.08 4.67 -17.23
C ARG A 135 -6.25 3.86 -17.78
N GLU A 136 -6.06 2.56 -18.00
CA GLU A 136 -7.11 1.63 -18.44
C GLU A 136 -8.25 1.55 -17.42
N ALA A 137 -7.92 1.63 -16.13
CA ALA A 137 -8.92 1.74 -15.05
C ALA A 137 -9.53 3.15 -14.90
N GLY A 138 -9.25 4.08 -15.81
CA GLY A 138 -9.77 5.46 -15.77
C GLY A 138 -9.15 6.34 -14.69
N ARG A 139 -8.00 5.97 -14.14
CA ARG A 139 -7.32 6.71 -13.06
C ARG A 139 -6.22 7.61 -13.61
N ALA A 140 -6.19 8.85 -13.14
CA ALA A 140 -5.11 9.79 -13.44
C ALA A 140 -3.82 9.40 -12.69
N LEU A 141 -2.67 9.59 -13.35
CA LEU A 141 -1.37 9.46 -12.71
C LEU A 141 -1.02 10.76 -12.00
N LEU A 142 -0.75 10.67 -10.71
CA LEU A 142 -0.36 11.82 -9.90
C LEU A 142 1.13 12.13 -10.10
N GLY A 143 1.44 13.40 -10.32
CA GLY A 143 2.77 13.95 -10.15
C GLY A 143 3.17 14.03 -8.67
N ALA A 144 4.46 14.26 -8.41
CA ALA A 144 5.00 14.29 -7.06
C ALA A 144 4.33 15.36 -6.16
N SER A 145 4.01 16.53 -6.70
CA SER A 145 3.35 17.61 -5.95
C SER A 145 1.91 17.26 -5.58
N GLU A 146 1.17 16.62 -6.49
CA GLU A 146 -0.20 16.17 -6.25
C GLU A 146 -0.24 15.07 -5.19
N LEU A 147 0.69 14.11 -5.26
CA LEU A 147 0.82 13.08 -4.24
C LEU A 147 1.16 13.68 -2.87
N ARG A 148 2.07 14.67 -2.80
CA ARG A 148 2.34 15.39 -1.55
C ARG A 148 1.10 16.12 -1.02
N ALA A 149 0.24 16.66 -1.88
CA ALA A 149 -0.97 17.35 -1.45
C ALA A 149 -2.08 16.39 -0.97
N LEU A 150 -2.25 15.24 -1.65
CA LEU A 150 -3.16 14.16 -1.23
C LEU A 150 -2.81 13.67 0.16
N THR A 151 -1.52 13.66 0.42
CA THR A 151 -0.96 13.11 1.61
C THR A 151 -0.87 14.25 2.65
N MET A 152 0.03 15.21 2.57
CA MET A 152 0.44 16.14 3.65
C MET A 152 -0.64 17.11 4.18
N ASN A 153 -1.84 17.13 3.61
CA ASN A 153 -2.94 18.02 4.00
C ASN A 153 -4.04 17.35 4.84
N GLY A 154 -3.78 16.17 5.40
CA GLY A 154 -4.65 15.51 6.40
C GLY A 154 -3.88 14.91 7.56
#